data_AF-A0A2E3U477-F1
#
_entry.id   AF-A0A2E3U477-F1
#
_cell.length_a   1.000
_cell.length_b   1.000
_cell.length_c   1.000
_cell.angle_alpha   90.00
_cell.angle_beta   90.00
_cell.angle_gamma   90.00
#
_symmetry.space_group_name_H-M   'P 1'
#
loop_
_entity.id
_entity.type
_entity.pdbx_description
1 polymer ?
#
loop_
_entity_poly.entity_id
_entity_poly.type
_entity_poly.pdbx_seq_one_letter_code
_entity_poly.pdbx_strand_id
1 'polypeptide(L)'
;MDKRSVFISFFATLIFAFSFQLTNAEEQTAIDCSIDSYPGSEFSALYTLGRKTGEDLCIQLIRSRIDNTLTTNMLTDLYNDLARDLLSNYATEAEKALDSKGLLQSANYSEQFVGLQTTFSNFDIGNPVLPEFILEDGVLSDEAVGYFEPHPNSLSRFTVTDTGLCVSAAANKSCRDLFNDFADAFNPYRSAYDRLYDNTTLLSGMAKNWDEFLEVSKSQTLLEVWFTTLAHRGHFRSDHLVGPPSYQVIALHPQVIYNSMDKAADGNNTEFGLAVEWLGVNFWDLKLPFGFSVASVYADRAEVDDVGHGFLLHFDNRYSIGWADHGDEESVYVTIDLLKLIGDKRSKFDQYMSRF
;
A
#
# COMPACT_ATOMS: atom_id res chain seq x y z
N MET A 1 16.65 4.65 -50.94
CA MET A 1 15.93 5.22 -49.79
C MET A 1 16.86 5.13 -48.61
N ASP A 2 17.11 6.26 -47.95
CA ASP A 2 18.00 6.33 -46.81
C ASP A 2 17.39 5.58 -45.61
N LYS A 3 18.07 4.53 -45.13
CA LYS A 3 17.57 3.65 -44.06
C LYS A 3 17.30 4.45 -42.77
N ARG A 4 18.06 5.54 -42.53
CA ARG A 4 17.86 6.47 -41.41
C ARG A 4 16.51 7.18 -41.47
N SER A 5 16.05 7.58 -42.66
CA SER A 5 14.79 8.33 -42.83
C SER A 5 13.55 7.47 -42.56
N VAL A 6 13.59 6.19 -42.92
CA VAL A 6 12.46 5.26 -42.69
C VAL A 6 12.32 4.94 -41.20
N PHE A 7 13.45 4.75 -40.49
CA PHE A 7 13.46 4.39 -39.08
C PHE A 7 12.99 5.54 -38.18
N ILE A 8 13.47 6.77 -38.44
CA ILE A 8 13.04 7.99 -37.70
C ILE A 8 11.55 8.25 -37.89
N SER A 9 11.02 8.08 -39.10
CA SER A 9 9.60 8.31 -39.39
C SER A 9 8.70 7.26 -38.72
N PHE A 10 9.13 5.99 -38.67
CA PHE A 10 8.41 4.94 -37.96
C PHE A 10 8.36 5.22 -36.44
N PHE A 11 9.49 5.63 -35.85
CA PHE A 11 9.58 5.95 -34.42
C PHE A 11 8.78 7.20 -34.02
N ALA A 12 8.83 8.27 -34.82
CA ALA A 12 8.06 9.49 -34.55
C ALA A 12 6.54 9.20 -34.59
N THR A 13 6.10 8.31 -35.49
CA THR A 13 4.69 7.90 -35.58
C THR A 13 4.29 7.02 -34.40
N LEU A 14 5.20 6.16 -33.92
CA LEU A 14 4.98 5.32 -32.74
C LEU A 14 4.79 6.18 -31.47
N ILE A 15 5.70 7.12 -31.23
CA ILE A 15 5.67 8.02 -30.05
C ILE A 15 4.37 8.83 -30.00
N PHE A 16 3.88 9.32 -31.15
CA PHE A 16 2.67 10.13 -31.25
C PHE A 16 1.37 9.30 -31.08
N ALA A 17 1.36 8.05 -31.52
CA ALA A 17 0.21 7.16 -31.34
C ALA A 17 0.02 6.73 -29.88
N PHE A 18 1.10 6.65 -29.11
CA PHE A 18 1.06 6.21 -27.70
C PHE A 18 0.72 7.33 -26.71
N SER A 19 0.81 8.60 -27.09
CA SER A 19 0.44 9.72 -26.22
C SER A 19 -1.07 9.76 -25.90
N PHE A 20 -1.91 9.01 -26.64
CA PHE A 20 -3.37 9.07 -26.55
C PHE A 20 -4.04 7.93 -25.75
N GLN A 21 -3.30 6.97 -25.20
CA GLN A 21 -3.89 5.84 -24.45
C GLN A 21 -3.55 5.79 -22.94
N LEU A 22 -2.82 6.76 -22.40
CA LEU A 22 -2.37 6.79 -21.00
C LEU A 22 -3.42 7.33 -19.99
N THR A 23 -4.69 7.38 -20.36
CA THR A 23 -5.77 7.79 -19.46
C THR A 23 -6.73 6.63 -19.32
N ASN A 24 -7.06 6.26 -18.08
CA ASN A 24 -8.08 5.29 -17.64
C ASN A 24 -7.50 4.00 -17.02
N ALA A 25 -6.92 4.11 -15.83
CA ALA A 25 -6.87 3.00 -14.87
C ALA A 25 -6.66 3.42 -13.40
N GLU A 26 -6.85 4.70 -13.04
CA GLU A 26 -6.46 5.19 -11.70
C GLU A 26 -7.60 5.17 -10.66
N GLU A 27 -8.83 4.81 -11.04
CA GLU A 27 -9.93 4.71 -10.08
C GLU A 27 -10.16 3.24 -9.68
N GLN A 28 -9.88 2.91 -8.42
CA GLN A 28 -10.42 1.79 -7.60
C GLN A 28 -9.40 0.85 -6.90
N THR A 29 -8.20 1.30 -6.54
CA THR A 29 -7.27 0.46 -5.72
C THR A 29 -6.71 1.12 -4.47
N ALA A 30 -7.40 2.12 -3.93
CA ALA A 30 -7.01 2.82 -2.71
C ALA A 30 -7.82 2.33 -1.50
N ILE A 31 -7.14 1.92 -0.42
CA ILE A 31 -7.79 1.64 0.89
C ILE A 31 -7.69 2.89 1.77
N ASP A 32 -8.78 3.66 1.84
CA ASP A 32 -8.86 4.84 2.69
C ASP A 32 -9.14 4.47 4.16
N CYS A 33 -8.11 4.61 4.99
CA CYS A 33 -8.21 4.44 6.43
C CYS A 33 -8.74 5.68 7.15
N SER A 34 -8.95 6.80 6.46
CA SER A 34 -9.43 8.05 7.06
C SER A 34 -10.88 7.91 7.56
N ILE A 35 -11.19 8.59 8.65
CA ILE A 35 -12.52 8.59 9.24
C ILE A 35 -13.12 10.00 9.06
N ASP A 36 -14.43 10.06 8.84
CA ASP A 36 -15.16 11.31 8.57
C ASP A 36 -14.97 12.37 9.68
N SER A 37 -15.38 13.61 9.41
CA SER A 37 -15.31 14.71 10.38
C SER A 37 -16.39 14.59 11.46
N TYR A 38 -16.05 14.99 12.69
CA TYR A 38 -16.97 14.94 13.84
C TYR A 38 -18.01 16.07 13.84
N PRO A 39 -19.30 15.79 14.16
CA PRO A 39 -20.30 16.83 14.39
C PRO A 39 -20.08 17.68 15.66
N GLY A 40 -19.11 17.34 16.52
CA GLY A 40 -18.80 18.07 17.74
C GLY A 40 -19.62 17.61 18.95
N SER A 41 -18.94 17.21 20.02
CA SER A 41 -19.55 16.77 21.28
C SER A 41 -18.67 17.09 22.49
N GLU A 42 -19.21 16.78 23.67
CA GLU A 42 -18.52 16.81 24.96
C GLU A 42 -17.29 15.88 25.04
N PHE A 43 -17.18 14.92 24.13
CA PHE A 43 -16.12 13.90 24.07
C PHE A 43 -15.22 14.04 22.83
N SER A 44 -15.03 15.26 22.32
CA SER A 44 -14.20 15.53 21.12
C SER A 44 -12.76 14.99 21.20
N ALA A 45 -12.16 14.99 22.39
CA ALA A 45 -10.84 14.40 22.61
C ALA A 45 -10.84 12.88 22.42
N LEU A 46 -11.86 12.20 22.97
CA LEU A 46 -12.04 10.75 22.79
C LEU A 46 -12.30 10.42 21.32
N TYR A 47 -13.14 11.19 20.64
CA TYR A 47 -13.39 11.03 19.21
C TYR A 47 -12.10 11.15 18.39
N THR A 48 -11.29 12.19 18.67
CA THR A 48 -10.01 12.41 17.97
C THR A 48 -9.06 11.24 18.19
N LEU A 49 -9.00 10.72 19.42
CA LEU A 49 -8.22 9.54 19.74
C LEU A 49 -8.76 8.30 19.03
N GLY A 50 -10.07 8.08 19.05
CA GLY A 50 -10.74 6.94 18.40
C GLY A 50 -10.45 6.93 16.91
N ARG A 51 -10.54 8.08 16.24
CA ARG A 51 -10.14 8.22 14.85
C ARG A 51 -8.71 7.76 14.59
N LYS A 52 -7.76 8.31 15.36
CA LYS A 52 -6.35 7.95 15.20
C LYS A 52 -6.11 6.46 15.46
N THR A 53 -6.73 5.91 16.50
CA THR A 53 -6.66 4.48 16.81
C THR A 53 -7.20 3.64 15.66
N GLY A 54 -8.32 4.04 15.03
CA GLY A 54 -8.88 3.34 13.87
C GLY A 54 -7.99 3.42 12.63
N GLU A 55 -7.41 4.58 12.34
CA GLU A 55 -6.42 4.76 11.28
C GLU A 55 -5.19 3.86 11.52
N ASP A 56 -4.64 3.85 12.74
CA ASP A 56 -3.50 3.02 13.12
C ASP A 56 -3.84 1.51 13.01
N LEU A 57 -5.01 1.07 13.49
CA LEU A 57 -5.48 -0.32 13.38
C LEU A 57 -5.65 -0.76 11.93
N CYS A 58 -6.22 0.10 11.08
CA CYS A 58 -6.37 -0.14 9.65
C CYS A 58 -4.99 -0.38 9.00
N ILE A 59 -4.00 0.46 9.32
CA ILE A 59 -2.63 0.31 8.83
C ILE A 59 -1.99 -1.00 9.32
N GLN A 60 -2.16 -1.39 10.59
CA GLN A 60 -1.63 -2.66 11.08
C GLN A 60 -2.28 -3.87 10.40
N LEU A 61 -3.60 -3.83 10.14
CA LEU A 61 -4.29 -4.90 9.43
C LEU A 61 -3.73 -5.05 8.02
N ILE A 62 -3.52 -3.94 7.31
CA ILE A 62 -2.91 -3.93 5.98
C ILE A 62 -1.51 -4.59 6.02
N ARG A 63 -0.65 -4.14 6.93
CA ARG A 63 0.72 -4.66 7.05
C ARG A 63 0.74 -6.15 7.38
N SER A 64 -0.08 -6.59 8.33
CA SER A 64 -0.16 -8.00 8.69
C SER A 64 -0.60 -8.89 7.53
N ARG A 65 -1.45 -8.39 6.62
CA ARG A 65 -1.90 -9.13 5.43
C ARG A 65 -0.82 -9.21 4.35
N ILE A 66 -0.10 -8.10 4.12
CA ILE A 66 1.03 -8.08 3.18
C ILE A 66 2.11 -9.05 3.66
N ASP A 67 2.51 -8.97 4.93
CA ASP A 67 3.63 -9.74 5.45
C ASP A 67 3.32 -11.23 5.66
N ASN A 68 2.05 -11.59 5.94
CA ASN A 68 1.64 -13.00 6.02
C ASN A 68 1.78 -13.75 4.70
N THR A 69 1.87 -13.05 3.57
CA THR A 69 2.22 -13.68 2.28
C THR A 69 3.73 -13.90 2.11
N LEU A 70 4.56 -13.36 3.01
CA LEU A 70 6.02 -13.31 2.86
C LEU A 70 6.79 -14.12 3.92
N THR A 71 6.36 -14.26 5.19
CA THR A 71 6.89 -15.29 6.15
C THR A 71 6.22 -15.29 7.56
N THR A 72 6.08 -16.50 8.16
CA THR A 72 5.91 -16.92 9.59
C THR A 72 5.06 -16.14 10.63
N ASN A 73 4.41 -16.91 11.53
CA ASN A 73 3.64 -16.50 12.72
C ASN A 73 4.20 -15.32 13.55
N MET A 74 5.53 -15.11 13.59
CA MET A 74 6.17 -14.06 14.41
C MET A 74 5.74 -12.63 14.04
N LEU A 75 5.54 -12.32 12.76
CA LEU A 75 5.10 -10.98 12.36
C LEU A 75 3.62 -10.76 12.70
N THR A 76 2.79 -11.79 12.57
CA THR A 76 1.40 -11.74 13.02
C THR A 76 1.31 -11.48 14.52
N ASP A 77 2.16 -12.12 15.32
CA ASP A 77 2.22 -11.89 16.77
C ASP A 77 2.60 -10.43 17.08
N LEU A 78 3.59 -9.86 16.38
CA LEU A 78 3.97 -8.45 16.54
C LEU A 78 2.82 -7.48 16.22
N TYR A 79 2.11 -7.71 15.11
CA TYR A 79 0.97 -6.87 14.72
C TYR A 79 -0.21 -6.99 15.70
N ASN A 80 -0.44 -8.19 16.23
CA ASN A 80 -1.41 -8.44 17.29
C ASN A 80 -1.05 -7.67 18.56
N ASP A 81 0.21 -7.69 19.00
CA ASP A 81 0.64 -6.99 20.19
C ASP A 81 0.51 -5.47 20.04
N LEU A 82 0.90 -4.90 18.89
CA LEU A 82 0.69 -3.48 18.58
C LEU A 82 -0.79 -3.09 18.60
N ALA A 83 -1.66 -3.92 18.01
CA ALA A 83 -3.10 -3.68 18.00
C ALA A 83 -3.69 -3.73 19.42
N ARG A 84 -3.28 -4.71 20.24
CA ARG A 84 -3.70 -4.84 21.65
C ARG A 84 -3.30 -3.62 22.48
N ASP A 85 -2.07 -3.13 22.30
CA ASP A 85 -1.57 -1.95 23.00
C ASP A 85 -2.38 -0.69 22.64
N LEU A 86 -2.65 -0.49 21.34
CA LEU A 86 -3.49 0.62 20.85
C LEU A 86 -4.90 0.57 21.45
N LEU A 87 -5.53 -0.60 21.42
CA LEU A 87 -6.87 -0.82 21.93
C LEU A 87 -6.95 -0.68 23.45
N SER A 88 -5.96 -1.21 24.18
CA SER A 88 -5.87 -1.11 25.64
C SER A 88 -5.72 0.34 26.10
N ASN A 89 -4.85 1.11 25.43
CA ASN A 89 -4.72 2.55 25.68
C ASN A 89 -6.04 3.28 25.37
N TYR A 90 -6.71 2.91 24.26
CA TYR A 90 -8.00 3.50 23.90
C TYR A 90 -9.10 3.24 24.94
N ALA A 91 -9.24 2.00 25.43
CA ALA A 91 -10.18 1.67 26.51
C ALA A 91 -9.91 2.49 27.78
N THR A 92 -8.63 2.66 28.13
CA THR A 92 -8.22 3.43 29.31
C THR A 92 -8.61 4.91 29.19
N GLU A 93 -8.41 5.51 28.01
CA GLU A 93 -8.79 6.91 27.78
C GLU A 93 -10.32 7.09 27.66
N ALA A 94 -11.03 6.09 27.13
CA ALA A 94 -12.50 6.07 27.13
C ALA A 94 -13.08 6.02 28.55
N GLU A 95 -12.49 5.21 29.43
CA GLU A 95 -12.85 5.14 30.85
C GLU A 95 -12.63 6.51 31.52
N LYS A 96 -11.43 7.10 31.36
CA LYS A 96 -11.12 8.44 31.90
C LYS A 96 -12.07 9.53 31.39
N ALA A 97 -12.49 9.44 30.13
CA ALA A 97 -13.41 10.42 29.55
C ALA A 97 -14.76 10.41 30.29
N LEU A 98 -15.32 9.23 30.59
CA LEU A 98 -16.53 9.11 31.42
C LEU A 98 -16.29 9.49 32.88
N ASP A 99 -15.15 9.12 33.46
CA ASP A 99 -14.81 9.45 34.85
C ASP A 99 -14.71 10.96 35.08
N SER A 100 -14.11 11.68 34.12
CA SER A 100 -13.98 13.14 34.17
C SER A 100 -15.33 13.86 34.22
N LYS A 101 -16.40 13.19 33.77
CA LYS A 101 -17.79 13.65 33.82
C LYS A 101 -18.54 13.13 35.05
N GLY A 102 -17.87 12.37 35.93
CA GLY A 102 -18.44 11.79 37.15
C GLY A 102 -19.38 10.60 36.89
N LEU A 103 -19.32 9.99 35.70
CA LEU A 103 -20.29 8.98 35.25
C LEU A 103 -19.93 7.56 35.68
N LEU A 104 -18.70 7.30 36.17
CA LEU A 104 -18.24 5.97 36.58
C LEU A 104 -18.59 5.57 38.02
N GLN A 105 -19.40 6.36 38.75
CA GLN A 105 -19.65 6.10 40.18
C GLN A 105 -20.50 4.84 40.47
N SER A 106 -20.94 4.10 39.45
CA SER A 106 -21.68 2.84 39.62
C SER A 106 -20.76 1.63 39.41
N ALA A 107 -20.87 0.62 40.28
CA ALA A 107 -20.08 -0.62 40.21
C ALA A 107 -20.19 -1.34 38.86
N ASN A 108 -21.33 -1.21 38.19
CA ASN A 108 -21.59 -1.86 36.91
C ASN A 108 -20.78 -1.28 35.74
N TYR A 109 -20.34 0.00 35.82
CA TYR A 109 -19.51 0.60 34.78
C TYR A 109 -18.08 0.07 34.80
N SER A 110 -17.49 -0.05 35.99
CA SER A 110 -16.12 -0.56 36.13
C SER A 110 -16.02 -2.00 35.60
N GLU A 111 -17.02 -2.84 35.86
CA GLU A 111 -17.07 -4.21 35.30
C GLU A 111 -17.14 -4.22 33.77
N GLN A 112 -17.85 -3.28 33.13
CA GLN A 112 -17.87 -3.15 31.67
C GLN A 112 -16.51 -2.80 31.09
N PHE A 113 -15.80 -1.83 31.68
CA PHE A 113 -14.48 -1.44 31.18
C PHE A 113 -13.42 -2.52 31.40
N VAL A 114 -13.49 -3.25 32.52
CA VAL A 114 -12.64 -4.45 32.73
C VAL A 114 -12.90 -5.49 31.65
N GLY A 115 -14.18 -5.72 31.30
CA GLY A 115 -14.55 -6.64 30.25
C GLY A 115 -14.14 -6.19 28.84
N LEU A 116 -14.26 -4.89 28.55
CA LEU A 116 -13.75 -4.25 27.33
C LEU A 116 -12.23 -4.41 27.22
N GLN A 117 -11.49 -4.07 28.27
CA GLN A 117 -10.04 -4.23 28.34
C GLN A 117 -9.63 -5.69 28.15
N THR A 118 -10.38 -6.63 28.74
CA THR A 118 -10.14 -8.08 28.55
C THR A 118 -10.37 -8.49 27.10
N THR A 119 -11.41 -7.96 26.46
CA THR A 119 -11.70 -8.24 25.05
C THR A 119 -10.59 -7.70 24.15
N PHE A 120 -10.15 -6.46 24.38
CA PHE A 120 -9.03 -5.85 23.66
C PHE A 120 -7.69 -6.56 23.92
N SER A 121 -7.43 -7.04 25.13
CA SER A 121 -6.20 -7.78 25.45
C SER A 121 -6.14 -9.12 24.73
N ASN A 122 -7.29 -9.71 24.41
CA ASN A 122 -7.41 -10.95 23.66
C ASN A 122 -7.65 -10.72 22.16
N PHE A 123 -7.57 -9.46 21.69
CA PHE A 123 -7.78 -9.14 20.29
C PHE A 123 -6.79 -9.91 19.40
N ASP A 124 -7.30 -10.36 18.26
CA ASP A 124 -6.55 -10.99 17.19
C ASP A 124 -6.94 -10.26 15.90
N ILE A 125 -5.96 -9.67 15.22
CA ILE A 125 -6.12 -8.91 13.99
C ILE A 125 -6.72 -9.75 12.86
N GLY A 126 -6.61 -11.08 12.93
CA GLY A 126 -7.27 -12.03 12.05
C GLY A 126 -8.76 -12.26 12.36
N ASN A 127 -9.22 -11.88 13.55
CA ASN A 127 -10.59 -12.02 14.03
C ASN A 127 -11.26 -10.64 14.15
N PRO A 128 -12.30 -10.36 13.34
CA PRO A 128 -12.75 -8.98 13.09
C PRO A 128 -13.48 -8.29 14.23
N VAL A 129 -13.80 -8.99 15.31
CA VAL A 129 -14.88 -8.54 16.17
C VAL A 129 -14.36 -7.53 17.19
N LEU A 130 -14.41 -6.26 16.81
CA LEU A 130 -14.15 -5.13 17.69
C LEU A 130 -15.43 -4.74 18.46
N PRO A 131 -15.34 -4.56 19.78
CA PRO A 131 -16.41 -4.00 20.61
C PRO A 131 -17.01 -2.68 20.12
N GLU A 132 -18.31 -2.56 20.15
CA GLU A 132 -19.04 -1.32 19.92
C GLU A 132 -19.78 -0.93 21.17
N PHE A 133 -19.77 0.36 21.49
CA PHE A 133 -20.66 0.87 22.52
C PHE A 133 -22.05 1.08 21.93
N ILE A 134 -23.05 0.40 22.48
CA ILE A 134 -24.44 0.45 22.04
C ILE A 134 -25.27 1.06 23.17
N LEU A 135 -26.22 1.93 22.78
CA LEU A 135 -27.24 2.47 23.65
C LEU A 135 -28.63 2.09 23.12
N GLU A 136 -29.34 1.23 23.84
CA GLU A 136 -30.71 0.80 23.52
C GLU A 136 -31.75 1.56 24.35
N ASP A 137 -32.99 1.64 23.85
CA ASP A 137 -34.13 2.09 24.65
C ASP A 137 -34.42 1.10 25.79
N GLY A 138 -34.63 1.63 27.00
CA GLY A 138 -35.02 0.85 28.17
C GLY A 138 -36.49 0.42 28.15
N VAL A 139 -36.90 -0.31 29.19
CA VAL A 139 -38.30 -0.74 29.36
C VAL A 139 -39.19 0.45 29.73
N LEU A 140 -38.63 1.44 30.43
CA LEU A 140 -39.28 2.70 30.76
C LEU A 140 -38.87 3.79 29.75
N SER A 141 -39.77 4.75 29.50
CA SER A 141 -39.60 5.79 28.47
C SER A 141 -38.43 6.76 28.71
N ASP A 142 -37.91 6.79 29.94
CA ASP A 142 -36.81 7.63 30.42
C ASP A 142 -35.55 6.83 30.76
N GLU A 143 -35.54 5.54 30.47
CA GLU A 143 -34.39 4.66 30.64
C GLU A 143 -33.71 4.39 29.29
N ALA A 144 -32.38 4.37 29.30
CA ALA A 144 -31.59 3.77 28.24
C ALA A 144 -30.70 2.66 28.82
N VAL A 145 -30.26 1.74 27.99
CA VAL A 145 -29.41 0.61 28.41
C VAL A 145 -28.14 0.64 27.60
N GLY A 146 -27.01 0.87 28.26
CA GLY A 146 -25.69 0.90 27.64
C GLY A 146 -24.94 -0.42 27.83
N TYR A 147 -24.18 -0.84 26.82
CA TYR A 147 -23.28 -2.01 26.87
C TYR A 147 -22.26 -1.99 25.73
N PHE A 148 -21.25 -2.86 25.80
CA PHE A 148 -20.31 -3.11 24.70
C PHE A 148 -20.62 -4.42 23.97
N GLU A 149 -20.47 -4.50 22.63
CA GLU A 149 -20.72 -5.72 21.84
C GLU A 149 -19.63 -5.98 20.77
N PRO A 150 -19.05 -7.20 20.65
CA PRO A 150 -19.37 -8.41 21.39
C PRO A 150 -18.73 -8.37 22.77
N HIS A 151 -19.53 -8.60 23.80
CA HIS A 151 -19.01 -8.92 25.11
C HIS A 151 -19.18 -10.42 25.35
N PRO A 152 -18.12 -11.16 25.74
CA PRO A 152 -18.22 -12.60 26.00
C PRO A 152 -19.23 -12.93 27.12
N ASN A 153 -19.54 -11.95 27.98
CA ASN A 153 -20.63 -12.03 28.95
C ASN A 153 -21.73 -11.03 28.55
N SER A 154 -22.70 -11.46 27.75
CA SER A 154 -23.86 -10.68 27.27
C SER A 154 -24.83 -10.16 28.36
N LEU A 155 -24.44 -10.25 29.63
CA LEU A 155 -25.31 -10.00 30.79
C LEU A 155 -24.98 -8.71 31.55
N SER A 156 -23.81 -8.13 31.35
CA SER A 156 -23.44 -6.89 32.02
C SER A 156 -23.93 -5.73 31.15
N ARG A 157 -25.20 -5.37 31.34
CA ARG A 157 -25.83 -4.16 30.79
C ARG A 157 -25.98 -3.15 31.94
N PHE A 158 -25.84 -1.86 31.68
CA PHE A 158 -26.11 -0.84 32.70
C PHE A 158 -27.29 0.04 32.29
N THR A 159 -28.14 0.36 33.25
CA THR A 159 -29.25 1.28 33.04
C THR A 159 -28.75 2.71 33.21
N VAL A 160 -28.97 3.51 32.17
CA VAL A 160 -28.83 4.95 32.14
C VAL A 160 -30.18 5.54 32.48
N THR A 161 -30.29 6.09 33.70
CA THR A 161 -31.47 6.87 34.14
C THR A 161 -31.09 8.34 34.22
N ASP A 162 -32.03 9.22 33.88
CA ASP A 162 -31.85 10.67 34.02
C ASP A 162 -31.72 11.04 35.52
N THR A 163 -30.47 11.07 35.98
CA THR A 163 -30.12 11.56 37.30
C THR A 163 -29.61 13.00 37.20
N GLY A 164 -29.70 13.76 38.30
CA GLY A 164 -29.13 15.11 38.37
C GLY A 164 -27.62 15.18 38.07
N LEU A 165 -26.92 14.04 38.05
CA LEU A 165 -25.50 13.92 37.72
C LEU A 165 -25.22 14.31 36.26
N CYS A 166 -25.98 13.81 35.28
CA CYS A 166 -25.72 14.12 33.86
C CYS A 166 -26.03 15.59 33.52
N VAL A 167 -27.08 16.15 34.12
CA VAL A 167 -27.43 17.57 33.98
C VAL A 167 -26.29 18.46 34.45
N SER A 168 -25.61 18.08 35.55
CA SER A 168 -24.45 18.81 36.08
C SER A 168 -23.16 18.59 35.29
N ALA A 169 -23.03 17.45 34.61
CA ALA A 169 -21.83 17.05 33.89
C ALA A 169 -21.73 17.60 32.45
N ALA A 170 -22.87 17.95 31.83
CA ALA A 170 -22.92 18.23 30.38
C ALA A 170 -23.94 19.31 29.99
N ALA A 171 -23.81 20.52 30.54
CA ALA A 171 -24.51 21.72 30.05
C ALA A 171 -26.04 21.55 29.85
N ASN A 172 -26.72 20.85 30.77
CA ASN A 172 -28.16 20.53 30.72
C ASN A 172 -28.60 19.47 29.68
N LYS A 173 -27.70 18.59 29.21
CA LYS A 173 -28.09 17.40 28.44
C LYS A 173 -28.72 16.33 29.34
N SER A 174 -29.63 15.53 28.78
CA SER A 174 -30.10 14.29 29.42
C SER A 174 -28.94 13.28 29.51
N CYS A 175 -29.03 12.31 30.43
CA CYS A 175 -28.08 11.21 30.47
C CYS A 175 -28.07 10.44 29.15
N ARG A 176 -29.26 10.25 28.55
CA ARG A 176 -29.39 9.59 27.24
C ARG A 176 -28.60 10.32 26.16
N ASP A 177 -28.76 11.63 26.04
CA ASP A 177 -28.03 12.43 25.03
C ASP A 177 -26.53 12.43 25.30
N LEU A 178 -26.12 12.46 26.56
CA LEU A 178 -24.70 12.39 26.92
C LEU A 178 -24.07 11.03 26.57
N PHE A 179 -24.78 9.92 26.78
CA PHE A 179 -24.29 8.60 26.38
C PHE A 179 -24.37 8.36 24.87
N ASN A 180 -25.29 9.02 24.16
CA ASN A 180 -25.26 9.08 22.69
C ASN A 180 -24.01 9.82 22.20
N ASP A 181 -23.70 11.00 22.77
CA ASP A 181 -22.46 11.72 22.47
C ASP A 181 -21.21 10.84 22.73
N PHE A 182 -21.24 10.04 23.80
CA PHE A 182 -20.18 9.09 24.10
C PHE A 182 -20.10 7.98 23.06
N ALA A 183 -21.23 7.38 22.66
CA ALA A 183 -21.28 6.36 21.60
C ALA A 183 -20.65 6.89 20.30
N ASP A 184 -21.08 8.08 19.88
CA ASP A 184 -20.57 8.77 18.69
C ASP A 184 -19.08 9.08 18.79
N ALA A 185 -18.57 9.34 19.99
CA ALA A 185 -17.15 9.54 20.26
C ALA A 185 -16.34 8.24 20.36
N PHE A 186 -16.94 7.18 20.88
CA PHE A 186 -16.28 5.91 21.17
C PHE A 186 -16.17 5.03 19.93
N ASN A 187 -17.22 4.90 19.12
CA ASN A 187 -17.28 3.96 18.00
C ASN A 187 -16.42 4.26 16.75
N PRO A 188 -15.89 5.47 16.49
CA PRO A 188 -15.08 5.73 15.29
C PRO A 188 -13.87 4.82 15.11
N TYR A 189 -13.25 4.37 16.20
CA TYR A 189 -12.04 3.54 16.14
C TYR A 189 -12.20 2.22 15.39
N ARG A 190 -13.42 1.66 15.34
CA ARG A 190 -13.70 0.43 14.59
C ARG A 190 -14.00 0.68 13.11
N SER A 191 -14.48 1.87 12.75
CA SER A 191 -15.05 2.14 11.41
C SER A 191 -14.07 1.90 10.25
N ALA A 192 -12.82 2.35 10.36
CA ALA A 192 -11.81 2.11 9.32
C ALA A 192 -11.43 0.62 9.22
N TYR A 193 -11.35 -0.06 10.36
CA TYR A 193 -11.06 -1.49 10.44
C TYR A 193 -12.20 -2.33 9.82
N ASP A 194 -13.46 -2.04 10.17
CA ASP A 194 -14.63 -2.76 9.64
C ASP A 194 -14.74 -2.60 8.13
N ARG A 195 -14.60 -1.36 7.61
CA ARG A 195 -14.62 -1.10 6.16
C ARG A 195 -13.56 -1.90 5.42
N LEU A 196 -12.36 -2.03 6.01
CA LEU A 196 -11.27 -2.78 5.43
C LEU A 196 -11.51 -4.29 5.49
N TYR A 197 -12.00 -4.78 6.63
CA TYR A 197 -12.29 -6.19 6.82
C TYR A 197 -13.42 -6.67 5.89
N ASP A 198 -14.49 -5.88 5.78
CA ASP A 198 -15.58 -6.16 4.85
C ASP A 198 -15.13 -6.07 3.39
N ASN A 199 -14.07 -5.31 3.12
CA ASN A 199 -13.48 -5.15 1.80
C ASN A 199 -12.21 -6.01 1.61
N THR A 200 -12.19 -7.22 2.15
CA THR A 200 -11.12 -8.23 1.89
C THR A 200 -10.90 -8.51 0.40
N THR A 201 -11.92 -8.31 -0.45
CA THR A 201 -11.78 -8.40 -1.91
C THR A 201 -10.84 -7.33 -2.49
N LEU A 202 -10.88 -6.10 -1.96
CA LEU A 202 -9.95 -5.03 -2.35
C LEU A 202 -8.53 -5.36 -1.90
N LEU A 203 -8.34 -5.79 -0.65
CA LEU A 203 -7.02 -6.19 -0.13
C LEU A 203 -6.39 -7.32 -0.94
N SER A 204 -7.15 -8.38 -1.21
CA SER A 204 -6.68 -9.49 -2.04
C SER A 204 -6.42 -9.06 -3.48
N GLY A 205 -7.23 -8.16 -4.03
CA GLY A 205 -6.99 -7.55 -5.34
C GLY A 205 -5.68 -6.76 -5.38
N MET A 206 -5.39 -5.96 -4.34
CA MET A 206 -4.16 -5.20 -4.24
C MET A 206 -2.93 -6.09 -4.07
N ALA A 207 -3.00 -7.11 -3.21
CA ALA A 207 -1.94 -8.09 -3.06
C ALA A 207 -1.65 -8.80 -4.38
N LYS A 208 -2.71 -9.19 -5.10
CA LYS A 208 -2.60 -9.78 -6.44
C LYS A 208 -1.95 -8.81 -7.45
N ASN A 209 -2.30 -7.52 -7.41
CA ASN A 209 -1.68 -6.53 -8.30
C ASN A 209 -0.18 -6.39 -8.04
N TRP A 210 0.25 -6.41 -6.77
CA TRP A 210 1.66 -6.41 -6.39
C TRP A 210 2.37 -7.70 -6.80
N ASP A 211 1.74 -8.87 -6.61
CA ASP A 211 2.28 -10.15 -7.09
C ASP A 211 2.47 -10.14 -8.62
N GLU A 212 1.48 -9.65 -9.37
CA GLU A 212 1.54 -9.50 -10.82
C GLU A 212 2.63 -8.51 -11.24
N PHE A 213 2.76 -7.37 -10.56
CA PHE A 213 3.87 -6.46 -10.77
C PHE A 213 5.21 -7.16 -10.56
N LEU A 214 5.40 -7.87 -9.44
CA LEU A 214 6.66 -8.56 -9.17
C LEU A 214 6.94 -9.65 -10.21
N GLU A 215 5.93 -10.38 -10.68
CA GLU A 215 6.09 -11.43 -11.68
C GLU A 215 6.39 -10.87 -13.08
N VAL A 216 5.63 -9.87 -13.52
CA VAL A 216 5.61 -9.40 -14.91
C VAL A 216 6.59 -8.26 -15.15
N SER A 217 6.83 -7.38 -14.18
CA SER A 217 7.66 -6.18 -14.37
C SER A 217 9.11 -6.46 -14.79
N LYS A 218 9.83 -5.45 -15.31
CA LYS A 218 11.27 -5.60 -15.57
C LYS A 218 12.02 -5.67 -14.24
N SER A 219 13.11 -6.41 -14.20
CA SER A 219 14.00 -6.40 -13.03
C SER A 219 14.51 -4.97 -12.79
N GLN A 220 14.56 -4.55 -11.52
CA GLN A 220 15.06 -3.23 -11.14
C GLN A 220 16.23 -3.37 -10.18
N THR A 221 17.18 -2.47 -10.30
CA THR A 221 18.23 -2.21 -9.32
C THR A 221 17.68 -1.33 -8.19
N LEU A 222 18.42 -1.22 -7.09
CA LEU A 222 18.07 -0.32 -5.97
C LEU A 222 17.90 1.14 -6.41
N LEU A 223 18.72 1.58 -7.35
CA LEU A 223 18.67 2.94 -7.86
C LEU A 223 17.40 3.18 -8.68
N GLU A 224 17.00 2.20 -9.49
CA GLU A 224 15.77 2.25 -10.29
C GLU A 224 14.51 2.22 -9.43
N VAL A 225 14.52 1.41 -8.37
CA VAL A 225 13.45 1.43 -7.35
C VAL A 225 13.36 2.83 -6.75
N TRP A 226 14.49 3.43 -6.33
CA TRP A 226 14.52 4.78 -5.78
C TRP A 226 13.98 5.84 -6.76
N PHE A 227 14.41 5.81 -8.03
CA PHE A 227 13.92 6.74 -9.05
C PHE A 227 12.44 6.54 -9.36
N THR A 228 11.96 5.30 -9.41
CA THR A 228 10.54 4.98 -9.60
C THR A 228 9.72 5.52 -8.43
N THR A 229 10.18 5.32 -7.20
CA THR A 229 9.55 5.89 -6.00
C THR A 229 9.50 7.41 -6.03
N LEU A 230 10.57 8.06 -6.51
CA LEU A 230 10.61 9.52 -6.65
C LEU A 230 9.64 10.02 -7.73
N ALA A 231 9.57 9.34 -8.88
CA ALA A 231 8.66 9.67 -9.98
C ALA A 231 7.19 9.52 -9.57
N HIS A 232 6.90 8.51 -8.76
CA HIS A 232 5.57 8.21 -8.21
C HIS A 232 5.39 8.71 -6.78
N ARG A 233 6.11 9.76 -6.36
CA ARG A 233 6.07 10.27 -4.98
C ARG A 233 4.67 10.70 -4.55
N GLY A 234 3.84 11.23 -5.46
CA GLY A 234 2.44 11.56 -5.17
C GLY A 234 1.60 10.32 -4.88
N HIS A 235 1.72 9.31 -5.75
CA HIS A 235 1.08 8.00 -5.63
C HIS A 235 1.45 7.29 -4.32
N PHE A 236 2.75 7.25 -3.96
CA PHE A 236 3.20 6.56 -2.74
C PHE A 236 3.08 7.38 -1.44
N ARG A 237 2.69 8.66 -1.50
CA ARG A 237 2.48 9.51 -0.31
C ARG A 237 1.03 9.59 0.14
N SER A 238 0.17 8.81 -0.48
CA SER A 238 -1.21 8.63 -0.06
C SER A 238 -1.29 8.27 1.43
N ASP A 239 -2.34 8.75 2.08
CA ASP A 239 -2.82 8.32 3.40
C ASP A 239 -3.47 6.92 3.36
N HIS A 240 -3.59 6.35 2.17
CA HIS A 240 -4.13 5.04 1.89
C HIS A 240 -3.08 4.10 1.27
N LEU A 241 -3.31 2.80 1.39
CA LEU A 241 -2.53 1.81 0.65
C LEU A 241 -2.79 1.99 -0.86
N VAL A 242 -1.73 1.92 -1.65
CA VAL A 242 -1.80 1.99 -3.12
C VAL A 242 -1.23 0.74 -3.77
N GLY A 243 -1.69 0.47 -4.99
CA GLY A 243 -1.13 -0.57 -5.85
C GLY A 243 0.28 -0.25 -6.33
N PRO A 244 0.89 -1.16 -7.10
CA PRO A 244 2.17 -0.92 -7.77
C PRO A 244 2.14 0.34 -8.66
N PRO A 245 3.30 0.94 -8.96
CA PRO A 245 3.35 2.12 -9.84
C PRO A 245 2.92 1.73 -11.25
N SER A 246 2.30 2.61 -12.03
CA SER A 246 1.85 2.29 -13.40
C SER A 246 2.99 2.07 -14.40
N TYR A 247 4.19 2.60 -14.13
CA TYR A 247 5.39 2.34 -14.92
C TYR A 247 6.63 2.31 -14.04
N GLN A 248 7.70 1.74 -14.58
CA GLN A 248 9.02 1.70 -13.94
C GLN A 248 9.94 2.69 -14.62
N VAL A 249 10.73 3.41 -13.82
CA VAL A 249 11.84 4.22 -14.33
C VAL A 249 13.09 3.34 -14.40
N ILE A 250 13.71 3.33 -15.57
CA ILE A 250 14.99 2.65 -15.83
C ILE A 250 16.09 3.71 -15.77
N ALA A 251 17.12 3.44 -14.98
CA ALA A 251 18.23 4.35 -14.77
C ALA A 251 19.48 3.58 -14.35
N LEU A 252 20.56 3.74 -15.11
CA LEU A 252 21.83 3.06 -14.91
C LEU A 252 21.67 1.53 -14.78
N HIS A 253 21.01 0.91 -15.76
CA HIS A 253 20.74 -0.52 -15.77
C HIS A 253 21.81 -1.30 -16.57
N PRO A 254 22.79 -1.94 -15.91
CA PRO A 254 23.77 -2.75 -16.60
C PRO A 254 23.16 -4.09 -17.02
N GLN A 255 23.50 -4.55 -18.22
CA GLN A 255 23.13 -5.90 -18.68
C GLN A 255 24.10 -6.45 -19.71
N VAL A 256 24.10 -7.78 -19.85
CA VAL A 256 24.86 -8.46 -20.89
C VAL A 256 24.04 -8.47 -22.16
N ILE A 257 24.71 -8.27 -23.28
CA ILE A 257 24.09 -8.29 -24.60
C ILE A 257 24.77 -9.29 -25.51
N TYR A 258 24.02 -9.72 -26.51
CA TYR A 258 24.53 -10.37 -27.70
C TYR A 258 24.35 -9.39 -28.86
N ASN A 259 25.46 -8.85 -29.37
CA ASN A 259 25.50 -7.77 -30.34
C ASN A 259 25.85 -8.30 -31.72
N SER A 260 25.13 -7.90 -32.77
CA SER A 260 25.36 -8.27 -34.15
C SER A 260 25.60 -7.03 -35.02
N MET A 261 26.60 -7.10 -35.90
CA MET A 261 26.99 -6.03 -36.81
C MET A 261 27.33 -6.66 -38.16
N ASP A 262 26.61 -6.24 -39.20
CA ASP A 262 26.67 -6.89 -40.51
C ASP A 262 28.02 -6.69 -41.23
N LYS A 263 28.79 -5.65 -40.86
CA LYS A 263 30.00 -5.22 -41.56
C LYS A 263 31.30 -5.48 -40.80
N ALA A 264 31.24 -6.11 -39.64
CA ALA A 264 32.45 -6.49 -38.92
C ALA A 264 33.28 -7.52 -39.74
N ALA A 265 34.56 -7.66 -39.39
CA ALA A 265 35.44 -8.62 -40.05
C ALA A 265 34.90 -10.07 -39.93
N ASP A 266 35.06 -10.87 -40.98
CA ASP A 266 34.57 -12.25 -41.05
C ASP A 266 34.97 -13.06 -39.81
N GLY A 267 33.96 -13.52 -39.06
CA GLY A 267 34.12 -14.24 -37.79
C GLY A 267 33.77 -13.44 -36.54
N ASN A 268 33.74 -12.10 -36.62
CA ASN A 268 33.44 -11.19 -35.50
C ASN A 268 32.09 -10.45 -35.65
N ASN A 269 31.23 -10.92 -36.55
CA ASN A 269 29.93 -10.30 -36.82
C ASN A 269 29.01 -10.32 -35.60
N THR A 270 29.23 -11.26 -34.68
CA THR A 270 28.43 -11.38 -33.47
C THR A 270 29.29 -11.62 -32.23
N GLU A 271 29.12 -10.77 -31.21
CA GLU A 271 29.93 -10.78 -30.00
C GLU A 271 29.07 -10.54 -28.76
N PHE A 272 29.53 -11.06 -27.63
CA PHE A 272 28.99 -10.67 -26.33
C PHE A 272 29.53 -9.31 -25.92
N GLY A 273 28.68 -8.52 -25.26
CA GLY A 273 29.04 -7.19 -24.79
C GLY A 273 28.32 -6.81 -23.51
N LEU A 274 28.53 -5.56 -23.12
CA LEU A 274 27.81 -4.93 -22.01
C LEU A 274 26.96 -3.80 -22.57
N ALA A 275 25.76 -3.63 -22.01
CA ALA A 275 24.98 -2.42 -22.24
C ALA A 275 24.65 -1.77 -20.90
N VAL A 276 24.55 -0.45 -20.92
CA VAL A 276 24.06 0.35 -19.80
C VAL A 276 22.90 1.18 -20.31
N GLU A 277 21.70 0.93 -19.77
CA GLU A 277 20.56 1.81 -20.00
C GLU A 277 20.70 3.04 -19.10
N TRP A 278 20.78 4.22 -19.70
CA TRP A 278 20.96 5.48 -18.96
C TRP A 278 19.64 6.00 -18.44
N LEU A 279 18.61 5.99 -19.29
CA LEU A 279 17.29 6.47 -18.99
C LEU A 279 16.26 5.70 -19.83
N GLY A 280 15.20 5.26 -19.19
CA GLY A 280 14.08 4.62 -19.87
C GLY A 280 12.83 4.53 -19.01
N VAL A 281 11.78 4.02 -19.64
CA VAL A 281 10.50 3.74 -18.99
C VAL A 281 10.01 2.37 -19.42
N ASN A 282 9.37 1.67 -18.49
CA ASN A 282 8.77 0.36 -18.74
C ASN A 282 7.33 0.32 -18.22
N PHE A 283 6.39 0.15 -19.14
CA PHE A 283 4.96 0.01 -18.87
C PHE A 283 4.62 -1.46 -18.74
N TRP A 284 4.49 -1.92 -17.49
CA TRP A 284 4.31 -3.34 -17.20
C TRP A 284 2.84 -3.77 -17.15
N ASP A 285 1.92 -2.83 -16.93
CA ASP A 285 0.49 -3.07 -16.70
C ASP A 285 -0.36 -3.04 -17.99
N LEU A 286 0.27 -2.83 -19.13
CA LEU A 286 -0.40 -2.82 -20.42
C LEU A 286 -0.67 -4.22 -20.93
N LYS A 287 -1.74 -4.37 -21.73
CA LYS A 287 -2.09 -5.64 -22.41
C LYS A 287 -0.91 -6.28 -23.16
N LEU A 288 -0.01 -5.44 -23.67
CA LEU A 288 1.28 -5.85 -24.17
C LEU A 288 2.34 -5.01 -23.44
N PRO A 289 3.01 -5.56 -22.41
CA PRO A 289 4.03 -4.83 -21.67
C PRO A 289 5.14 -4.37 -22.60
N PHE A 290 5.49 -3.09 -22.52
CA PHE A 290 6.50 -2.50 -23.39
C PHE A 290 7.31 -1.44 -22.66
N GLY A 291 8.52 -1.18 -23.15
CA GLY A 291 9.34 -0.11 -22.64
C GLY A 291 10.33 0.39 -23.68
N PHE A 292 10.96 1.51 -23.38
CA PHE A 292 12.05 2.03 -24.20
C PHE A 292 13.10 2.69 -23.32
N SER A 293 14.35 2.63 -23.77
CA SER A 293 15.48 3.24 -23.10
C SER A 293 16.50 3.80 -24.08
N VAL A 294 17.27 4.78 -23.63
CA VAL A 294 18.53 5.17 -24.25
C VAL A 294 19.66 4.40 -23.57
N ALA A 295 20.52 3.79 -24.37
CA ALA A 295 21.59 2.94 -23.86
C ALA A 295 22.92 3.22 -24.56
N SER A 296 23.99 2.95 -23.83
CA SER A 296 25.31 2.70 -24.42
C SER A 296 25.58 1.21 -24.48
N VAL A 297 26.26 0.80 -25.54
CA VAL A 297 26.72 -0.57 -25.76
C VAL A 297 28.23 -0.56 -25.82
N TYR A 298 28.86 -1.50 -25.13
CA TYR A 298 30.29 -1.80 -25.24
C TYR A 298 30.49 -3.22 -25.76
N ALA A 299 31.26 -3.39 -26.83
CA ALA A 299 31.73 -4.68 -27.31
C ALA A 299 33.14 -4.53 -27.88
N ASP A 300 34.09 -5.30 -27.34
CA ASP A 300 35.49 -5.28 -27.78
C ASP A 300 35.59 -5.91 -29.18
N ARG A 301 35.91 -5.09 -30.19
CA ARG A 301 36.01 -5.53 -31.59
C ARG A 301 37.20 -4.87 -32.28
N ALA A 302 37.89 -5.66 -33.10
CA ALA A 302 38.91 -5.11 -33.99
C ALA A 302 38.25 -4.19 -35.04
N GLU A 303 38.82 -2.99 -35.24
CA GLU A 303 38.54 -2.06 -36.35
C GLU A 303 37.22 -1.27 -36.29
N VAL A 304 36.43 -1.39 -35.22
CA VAL A 304 35.21 -0.58 -34.98
C VAL A 304 35.30 0.05 -33.60
N ASP A 305 34.66 1.20 -33.40
CA ASP A 305 34.57 1.82 -32.07
C ASP A 305 33.90 0.86 -31.08
N ASP A 306 34.55 0.64 -29.93
CA ASP A 306 34.06 -0.32 -28.93
C ASP A 306 32.76 0.13 -28.27
N VAL A 307 32.45 1.44 -28.33
CA VAL A 307 31.29 2.05 -27.66
C VAL A 307 30.32 2.62 -28.69
N GLY A 308 29.09 2.12 -28.64
CA GLY A 308 27.97 2.65 -29.42
C GLY A 308 26.89 3.25 -28.55
N HIS A 309 26.12 4.18 -29.10
CA HIS A 309 24.97 4.79 -28.44
C HIS A 309 23.70 4.55 -29.23
N GLY A 310 22.60 4.28 -28.54
CA GLY A 310 21.32 4.17 -29.22
C GLY A 310 20.18 3.87 -28.29
N PHE A 311 19.25 3.08 -28.80
CA PHE A 311 17.96 2.85 -28.15
C PHE A 311 17.72 1.36 -27.94
N LEU A 312 16.97 1.07 -26.89
CA LEU A 312 16.56 -0.28 -26.52
C LEU A 312 15.04 -0.30 -26.41
N LEU A 313 14.41 -1.28 -27.05
CA LEU A 313 12.98 -1.54 -26.92
C LEU A 313 12.78 -2.80 -26.08
N HIS A 314 11.91 -2.72 -25.09
CA HIS A 314 11.52 -3.83 -24.23
C HIS A 314 10.16 -4.37 -24.66
N PHE A 315 10.04 -5.69 -24.70
CA PHE A 315 8.83 -6.42 -25.02
C PHE A 315 8.57 -7.47 -23.96
N ASP A 316 7.33 -7.53 -23.49
CA ASP A 316 6.88 -8.49 -22.47
C ASP A 316 7.73 -8.42 -21.19
N ASN A 317 8.41 -7.28 -20.96
CA ASN A 317 9.42 -7.04 -19.91
C ASN A 317 10.51 -8.11 -19.81
N ARG A 318 10.66 -8.98 -20.82
CA ARG A 318 11.51 -10.18 -20.83
C ARG A 318 12.56 -10.11 -21.92
N TYR A 319 12.18 -9.55 -23.06
CA TYR A 319 13.04 -9.47 -24.23
C TYR A 319 13.31 -8.01 -24.52
N SER A 320 14.55 -7.70 -24.89
CA SER A 320 14.86 -6.37 -25.40
C SER A 320 15.70 -6.48 -26.65
N ILE A 321 15.36 -5.63 -27.62
CA ILE A 321 16.08 -5.49 -28.89
C ILE A 321 16.49 -4.04 -29.02
N GLY A 322 17.76 -3.82 -29.25
CA GLY A 322 18.33 -2.49 -29.37
C GLY A 322 19.07 -2.29 -30.67
N TRP A 323 19.28 -1.02 -30.97
CA TRP A 323 20.10 -0.54 -32.07
C TRP A 323 21.09 0.48 -31.50
N ALA A 324 22.35 0.42 -31.95
CA ALA A 324 23.39 1.35 -31.54
C ALA A 324 24.20 1.83 -32.76
N ASP A 325 24.56 3.11 -32.74
CA ASP A 325 25.50 3.72 -33.68
C ASP A 325 26.89 3.76 -33.04
N HIS A 326 27.88 3.17 -33.73
CA HIS A 326 29.30 3.12 -33.36
C HIS A 326 30.12 4.04 -34.28
N GLY A 327 29.53 5.15 -34.72
CA GLY A 327 30.18 6.18 -35.54
C GLY A 327 30.11 5.86 -37.03
N ASP A 328 30.87 4.85 -37.46
CA ASP A 328 30.93 4.42 -38.86
C ASP A 328 30.06 3.19 -39.16
N GLU A 329 29.62 2.47 -38.11
CA GLU A 329 28.82 1.25 -38.21
C GLU A 329 27.65 1.21 -37.24
N GLU A 330 26.61 0.46 -37.61
CA GLU A 330 25.40 0.28 -36.83
C GLU A 330 25.31 -1.17 -36.36
N SER A 331 24.83 -1.39 -35.14
CA SER A 331 24.67 -2.73 -34.58
C SER A 331 23.25 -2.95 -34.07
N VAL A 332 22.80 -4.20 -34.12
CA VAL A 332 21.56 -4.67 -33.51
C VAL A 332 21.92 -5.63 -32.40
N TYR A 333 21.37 -5.41 -31.21
CA TYR A 333 21.71 -6.22 -30.05
C TYR A 333 20.46 -6.71 -29.32
N VAL A 334 20.60 -7.86 -28.67
CA VAL A 334 19.57 -8.42 -27.78
C VAL A 334 20.11 -8.55 -26.37
N THR A 335 19.27 -8.28 -25.38
CA THR A 335 19.69 -8.30 -23.97
C THR A 335 19.45 -9.65 -23.33
N ILE A 336 20.37 -10.07 -22.48
CA ILE A 336 20.22 -11.21 -21.58
C ILE A 336 20.12 -10.64 -20.16
N ASP A 337 18.91 -10.70 -19.59
CA ASP A 337 18.66 -10.21 -18.24
C ASP A 337 19.25 -11.19 -17.20
N LEU A 338 20.49 -10.92 -16.79
CA LEU A 338 21.17 -11.68 -15.73
C LEU A 338 20.47 -11.55 -14.39
N LEU A 339 19.75 -10.45 -14.12
CA LEU A 339 19.07 -10.26 -12.84
C LEU A 339 17.91 -11.23 -12.67
N LYS A 340 17.28 -11.67 -13.77
CA LYS A 340 16.31 -12.77 -13.80
C LYS A 340 16.95 -14.15 -13.65
N LEU A 341 18.19 -14.33 -14.13
CA LEU A 341 18.91 -15.60 -14.02
C LEU A 341 19.50 -15.85 -12.62
N ILE A 342 19.84 -14.78 -11.89
CA ILE A 342 20.57 -14.86 -10.61
C ILE A 342 19.64 -14.93 -9.39
N GLY A 343 18.33 -14.71 -9.54
CA GLY A 343 17.41 -14.93 -8.42
C GLY A 343 15.94 -14.67 -8.71
N ASP A 344 15.08 -15.29 -7.90
CA ASP A 344 13.65 -15.00 -7.87
C ASP A 344 13.44 -13.53 -7.47
N LYS A 345 12.62 -12.83 -8.26
CA LYS A 345 12.29 -11.41 -8.03
C LYS A 345 11.63 -11.21 -6.66
N ARG A 346 10.85 -12.19 -6.18
CA ARG A 346 10.24 -12.16 -4.85
C ARG A 346 11.30 -12.14 -3.75
N SER A 347 12.31 -13.01 -3.84
CA SER A 347 13.43 -13.02 -2.91
C SER A 347 14.24 -11.72 -2.91
N LYS A 348 14.34 -11.02 -4.07
CA LYS A 348 14.97 -9.69 -4.12
C LYS A 348 14.11 -8.59 -3.51
N PHE A 349 12.80 -8.66 -3.69
CA PHE A 349 11.86 -7.75 -3.02
C PHE A 349 11.97 -7.87 -1.50
N ASP A 350 12.03 -9.08 -0.96
CA ASP A 350 12.23 -9.32 0.48
C ASP A 350 13.58 -8.73 0.99
N GLN A 351 14.63 -8.83 0.17
CA GLN A 351 15.92 -8.21 0.47
C GLN A 351 15.85 -6.67 0.47
N TYR A 352 14.98 -6.06 -0.33
CA TYR A 352 14.76 -4.62 -0.30
C TYR A 352 13.98 -4.22 0.95
N MET A 353 12.89 -4.94 1.27
CA MET A 353 12.07 -4.68 2.44
C MET A 353 12.84 -4.84 3.76
N SER A 354 13.83 -5.73 3.85
CA SER A 354 14.65 -5.88 5.07
C SER A 354 15.71 -4.80 5.29
N ARG A 355 15.95 -3.92 4.31
CA ARG A 355 16.98 -2.86 4.37
C ARG A 355 16.41 -1.45 4.53
N PHE A 356 15.09 -1.34 4.52
CA PHE A 356 14.32 -0.12 4.78
C PHE A 356 13.36 -0.39 5.93
#